data_AF-A0A3N4SC62-F1
#
_entry.id   AF-A0A3N4SC62-F1
#
_cell.length_a   1.000
_cell.length_b   1.000
_cell.length_c   1.000
_cell.angle_alpha   90.00
_cell.angle_beta   90.00
_cell.angle_gamma   90.00
#
_symmetry.space_group_name_H-M   'P 1'
#
loop_
_entity.id
_entity.type
_entity.pdbx_description
1 polymer ?
#
loop_
_entity_poly.entity_id
_entity_poly.type
_entity_poly.pdbx_seq_one_letter_code
_entity_poly.pdbx_strand_id
1 'polypeptide(L)' 'MNGSDAFVAVKFMVHTEGGPSASRIEPLDVAQLLNDFAASRGWSAITFYGTPGPAPLN' A
#
# COMPACT_ATOMS: atom_id res chain seq x y z
N MET A 1 -30.03 -53.99 -10.29
CA MET A 1 -29.86 -52.56 -10.63
C MET A 1 -28.91 -51.99 -9.57
N ASN A 2 -27.62 -51.87 -9.90
CA ASN A 2 -26.62 -51.37 -8.96
C ASN A 2 -26.50 -49.85 -9.12
N GLY A 3 -27.21 -49.10 -8.27
CA GLY A 3 -26.93 -47.69 -8.05
C GLY A 3 -26.29 -47.55 -6.69
N SER A 4 -24.96 -47.49 -6.63
CA SER A 4 -24.28 -47.00 -5.43
C SER A 4 -24.49 -45.49 -5.37
N ASP A 5 -25.43 -45.05 -4.54
CA ASP A 5 -25.61 -43.63 -4.25
C ASP A 5 -24.30 -43.08 -3.68
N ALA A 6 -23.66 -42.19 -4.45
CA ALA A 6 -22.43 -41.53 -4.06
C ALA A 6 -22.76 -40.11 -3.57
N PHE A 7 -22.44 -39.82 -2.31
CA PHE A 7 -22.61 -38.50 -1.72
C PHE A 7 -21.24 -37.87 -1.48
N VAL A 8 -21.09 -36.62 -1.93
CA VAL A 8 -19.89 -35.80 -1.69
C VAL A 8 -20.28 -34.63 -0.79
N ALA A 9 -19.67 -34.56 0.39
CA ALA A 9 -19.83 -33.44 1.30
C ALA A 9 -18.54 -32.61 1.33
N VAL A 10 -18.62 -31.35 0.92
CA VAL A 10 -17.51 -30.39 0.98
C VAL A 10 -17.83 -29.34 2.01
N LYS A 11 -16.93 -29.17 2.99
CA LYS A 11 -17.01 -28.11 4.00
C LYS A 11 -15.72 -27.31 3.94
N PHE A 12 -15.83 -26.02 3.67
CA PHE A 12 -14.70 -25.11 3.70
C PHE A 12 -15.06 -23.88 4.54
N MET A 13 -14.02 -23.24 5.07
CA MET A 13 -14.11 -21.99 5.81
C MET A 13 -13.18 -21.00 5.11
N VAL A 14 -13.72 -19.85 4.72
CA VAL A 14 -12.94 -18.75 4.17
C VAL A 14 -12.69 -17.77 5.30
N HIS A 15 -11.42 -17.45 5.53
CA HIS A 15 -11.00 -16.39 6.42
C HIS A 15 -10.42 -15.25 5.59
N THR A 16 -10.86 -14.03 5.85
CA THR A 16 -10.29 -12.82 5.26
C THR A 16 -9.57 -12.06 6.36
N GLU A 17 -8.25 -12.03 6.30
CA GLU A 17 -7.45 -11.08 7.06
C GLU A 17 -7.23 -9.83 6.21
N GLY A 18 -7.36 -8.66 6.82
CA GLY A 18 -6.98 -7.42 6.16
C GLY A 18 -5.48 -7.45 5.92
N GLY A 19 -5.05 -7.49 4.66
CA GLY A 19 -3.66 -7.18 4.30
C GLY A 19 -3.29 -5.79 4.85
N PRO A 20 -1.99 -5.50 5.08
CA PRO A 20 -1.57 -4.19 5.57
C PRO A 20 -2.26 -3.13 4.70
N SER A 21 -3.00 -2.22 5.34
CA SER A 21 -3.61 -1.07 4.67
C SER A 21 -2.56 -0.51 3.74
N ALA A 22 -2.85 -0.50 2.43
CA ALA A 22 -1.90 -0.04 1.44
C ALA A 22 -1.37 1.31 1.92
N SER A 23 -0.11 1.35 2.38
CA SER A 23 0.48 2.59 2.86
C SER A 23 0.53 3.49 1.67
N ARG A 24 -0.41 4.44 1.62
CA ARG A 24 -0.47 5.42 0.56
C ARG A 24 0.69 6.38 0.81
N ILE A 25 1.75 6.19 0.05
CA ILE A 25 2.91 7.07 0.05
C ILE A 25 2.61 8.17 -0.96
N GLU A 26 2.51 9.41 -0.51
CA GLU A 26 2.34 10.55 -1.39
C GLU A 26 3.68 10.92 -2.04
N PRO A 27 3.68 11.48 -3.27
CA PRO A 27 4.90 11.96 -3.91
C PRO A 27 5.71 12.95 -3.05
N LEU A 28 5.01 13.73 -2.20
CA LEU A 28 5.63 14.65 -1.26
C LEU A 28 6.45 13.92 -0.19
N ASP A 29 5.94 12.79 0.33
CA ASP A 29 6.65 11.99 1.34
C ASP A 29 7.98 11.48 0.78
N VAL A 30 7.98 11.05 -0.48
CA VAL A 30 9.21 10.62 -1.18
C VAL A 30 10.17 11.80 -1.37
N ALA A 31 9.67 12.95 -1.80
CA ALA A 31 10.49 14.15 -2.00
C ALA A 31 11.16 14.61 -0.68
N GLN A 32 10.43 14.56 0.43
CA GLN A 32 10.96 14.87 1.76
C GLN A 32 12.03 13.86 2.18
N LEU A 33 11.76 12.56 2.05
CA LEU A 33 12.67 11.50 2.45
C LEU A 33 13.99 11.54 1.66
N LEU A 34 13.93 11.89 0.37
CA LEU A 34 15.11 12.10 -0.46
C LEU A 34 15.94 13.32 -0.04
N ASN A 35 15.29 14.40 0.39
CA ASN A 35 15.97 15.58 0.91
C ASN A 35 16.62 15.32 2.28
N ASP A 36 15.95 14.58 3.16
CA ASP A 36 16.53 14.15 4.44
C ASP A 36 17.76 13.26 4.21
N PHE A 37 17.69 12.36 3.22
CA PHE A 37 18.84 11.56 2.82
C PHE A 37 19.98 12.42 2.26
N ALA A 38 19.69 13.39 1.39
CA ALA A 38 20.70 14.31 0.86
C ALA A 38 21.39 15.09 2.00
N ALA A 39 20.61 15.60 2.96
CA ALA A 39 21.14 16.29 4.13
C ALA A 39 22.05 15.37 4.98
N SER A 40 21.69 14.10 5.17
CA SER A 40 22.52 13.13 5.90
C SER A 40 23.89 12.88 5.26
N ARG A 41 24.01 13.17 3.96
CA ARG A 41 25.25 13.04 3.18
C ARG A 41 26.00 14.37 3.02
N GLY A 42 25.47 15.47 3.57
CA GLY A 42 26.01 16.82 3.38
C GLY A 42 25.79 17.38 1.97
N TRP A 43 24.84 16.83 1.21
CA TRP A 43 24.48 17.32 -0.11
C TRP A 43 23.44 18.44 -0.01
N SER A 44 23.40 19.30 -1.03
CA SER A 44 22.36 20.32 -1.15
C SER A 44 20.98 19.69 -1.35
N ALA A 45 19.94 20.38 -0.88
CA ALA A 45 18.56 19.97 -1.09
C ALA A 45 18.20 19.92 -2.59
N ILE A 46 17.41 18.94 -2.95
CA ILE A 46 16.88 18.71 -4.29
C ILE A 46 15.52 19.42 -4.40
N THR A 47 15.40 20.28 -5.41
CA THR A 47 14.12 20.90 -5.77
C THR A 47 13.33 19.93 -6.63
N PHE A 48 12.18 19.47 -6.12
CA PHE A 48 11.24 18.66 -6.87
C PHE A 48 10.16 19.55 -7.49
N TYR A 49 9.85 19.34 -8.77
CA TYR A 49 8.80 20.07 -9.49
C TYR A 49 7.57 19.18 -9.65
N GLY A 50 6.38 19.73 -9.39
CA GLY A 50 5.10 19.06 -9.51
C GLY A 50 3.93 20.01 -9.20
N THR A 51 2.70 19.53 -9.35
CA THR A 51 1.52 20.29 -8.91
C THR A 51 1.56 20.42 -7.38
N PRO A 52 1.48 21.63 -6.80
CA PRO A 52 1.43 21.80 -5.35
C PRO A 52 0.29 20.97 -4.76
N GLY A 53 0.53 20.33 -3.61
CA GLY A 53 -0.54 19.68 -2.86
C GLY A 53 -1.66 20.68 -2.52
N PRO A 54 -2.91 20.23 -2.42
CA PRO A 54 -4.03 21.12 -2.09
C PRO A 54 -3.77 21.85 -0.75
N ALA A 55 -4.13 23.12 -0.68
CA ALA A 55 -4.00 23.91 0.54
C ALA A 55 -4.79 23.26 1.70
N PRO A 56 -4.31 23.32 2.95
CA PRO A 56 -5.05 22.83 4.10
C PRO A 56 -6.43 23.49 4.17
N LEU A 57 -7.46 22.70 4.46
CA LEU A 57 -8.79 23.25 4.75
C LEU A 57 -8.78 23.79 6.18
N ASN A 58 -9.02 25.09 6.31
CA ASN A 58 -9.12 25.81 7.58
C ASN A 58 -10.32 25.35 8.42
#